data_AF-A0A1M6Z5G2-F1
#
_entry.id   AF-A0A1M6Z5G2-F1
#
_cell.length_a   1.000
_cell.length_b   1.000
_cell.length_c   1.000
_cell.angle_alpha   90.00
_cell.angle_beta   90.00
_cell.angle_gamma   90.00
#
_symmetry.space_group_name_H-M   'P 1'
#
loop_
_entity.id
_entity.type
_entity.pdbx_description
1 polymer ?
#
loop_
_entity_poly.entity_id
_entity_poly.type
_entity_poly.pdbx_seq_one_letter_code
_entity_poly.pdbx_strand_id
1 'polypeptide(L)'
;MKKLYTTLMMAMMGMMTMSLTSCETDEEIAYTLEGTWRGDMTIEDWAGFTYVDSEITFLKDPYTYSEGTGLWVDFYDDGYYNPTHIEWYVRYGTIYVHFVEDNCDVEIRNYTLTGDRFCGEFYDGYNAVNFNLRYASRRYESDYNWRSYRTRSADSDTDSLTISRPTHRIKTAE
;
A
#
# COMPACT_ATOMS: atom_id res chain seq x y z
N MET A 1 -11.64 -1.97 -43.88
CA MET A 1 -10.77 -1.56 -42.75
C MET A 1 -11.14 -0.16 -42.22
N LYS A 2 -12.41 0.11 -41.87
CA LYS A 2 -12.82 1.39 -41.23
C LYS A 2 -13.57 1.20 -39.91
N LYS A 3 -14.07 0.00 -39.61
CA LYS A 3 -14.87 -0.29 -38.41
C LYS A 3 -14.04 -0.70 -37.19
N LEU A 4 -12.83 -1.25 -37.38
CA LEU A 4 -11.94 -1.67 -36.28
C LEU A 4 -11.34 -0.46 -35.53
N TYR A 5 -11.07 0.65 -36.22
CA TYR A 5 -10.51 1.85 -35.59
C TYR A 5 -11.54 2.58 -34.72
N THR A 6 -12.84 2.48 -35.04
CA THR A 6 -13.91 3.16 -34.29
C THR A 6 -14.23 2.45 -32.97
N THR A 7 -14.17 1.12 -32.94
CA THR A 7 -14.42 0.35 -31.70
C THR A 7 -13.25 0.47 -30.71
N LEU A 8 -12.01 0.57 -31.20
CA LEU A 8 -10.83 0.75 -30.36
C LEU A 8 -10.77 2.15 -29.72
N MET A 9 -11.20 3.20 -30.44
CA MET A 9 -11.29 4.56 -29.87
C MET A 9 -12.39 4.69 -28.80
N MET A 10 -13.52 4.00 -28.95
CA MET A 10 -14.57 3.97 -27.91
C MET A 10 -14.15 3.15 -26.68
N ALA A 11 -13.35 2.10 -26.85
CA ALA A 11 -12.78 1.35 -25.73
C ALA A 11 -11.73 2.17 -24.95
N MET A 12 -10.97 3.05 -25.61
CA MET A 12 -10.02 3.96 -24.93
C MET A 12 -10.72 5.11 -24.20
N MET A 13 -11.87 5.61 -24.69
CA MET A 13 -12.69 6.59 -23.94
C MET A 13 -13.42 5.96 -22.74
N GLY A 14 -13.70 4.66 -22.76
CA GLY A 14 -14.33 3.93 -21.66
C GLY A 14 -13.41 3.55 -20.49
N MET A 15 -12.09 3.73 -20.62
CA MET A 15 -11.14 3.58 -19.49
C MET A 15 -10.91 4.89 -18.73
N MET A 16 -11.43 6.03 -19.23
CA MET A 16 -11.36 7.32 -18.51
C MET A 16 -12.43 7.45 -17.41
N THR A 17 -13.23 6.40 -17.16
CA THR A 17 -14.35 6.44 -16.21
C THR A 17 -14.07 5.78 -14.87
N MET A 18 -12.82 5.43 -14.55
CA MET A 18 -12.42 5.15 -13.16
C MET A 18 -12.02 6.44 -12.43
N SER A 19 -13.06 7.22 -12.11
CA SER A 19 -13.27 7.80 -10.77
C SER A 19 -12.36 8.93 -10.26
N LEU A 20 -12.65 10.16 -10.68
CA LEU A 20 -13.02 11.30 -9.79
C LEU A 20 -12.07 11.80 -8.66
N THR A 21 -10.76 11.85 -8.87
CA THR A 21 -9.83 12.78 -8.17
C THR A 21 -9.24 13.85 -9.11
N SER A 22 -9.93 14.15 -10.23
CA SER A 22 -9.37 14.88 -11.39
C SER A 22 -9.04 16.37 -11.19
N CYS A 23 -8.85 16.84 -9.96
CA CYS A 23 -8.21 18.14 -9.71
C CYS A 23 -6.87 18.01 -9.01
N GLU A 24 -6.60 16.90 -8.30
CA GLU A 24 -5.37 16.77 -7.55
C GLU A 24 -4.26 16.22 -8.44
N THR A 25 -3.13 16.94 -8.45
CA THR A 25 -1.93 16.46 -9.11
C THR A 25 -1.27 15.36 -8.27
N ASP A 26 -0.41 14.54 -8.88
CA ASP A 26 0.39 13.55 -8.15
C ASP A 26 1.22 14.20 -7.02
N GLU A 27 1.60 15.49 -7.19
CA GLU A 27 2.27 16.30 -6.18
C GLU A 27 1.37 16.69 -5.00
N GLU A 28 0.13 17.09 -5.26
CA GLU A 28 -0.84 17.44 -4.19
C GLU A 28 -1.22 16.22 -3.35
N ILE A 29 -1.35 15.06 -4.00
CA ILE A 29 -1.53 13.78 -3.30
C ILE A 29 -0.32 13.49 -2.41
N ALA A 30 0.89 13.58 -2.97
CA ALA A 30 2.13 13.32 -2.22
C ALA A 30 2.31 14.28 -1.04
N TYR A 31 1.92 15.54 -1.20
CA TYR A 31 1.96 16.54 -0.14
C TYR A 31 0.97 16.21 0.99
N THR A 32 -0.24 15.79 0.64
CA THR A 32 -1.26 15.40 1.62
C THR A 32 -0.92 14.07 2.29
N LEU A 33 -0.22 13.17 1.59
CA LEU A 33 0.20 11.86 2.08
C LEU A 33 1.32 11.96 3.14
N GLU A 34 2.16 12.99 3.06
CA GLU A 34 3.29 13.21 3.97
C GLU A 34 2.84 13.23 5.43
N GLY A 35 3.48 12.39 6.26
CA GLY A 35 3.14 12.26 7.68
C GLY A 35 2.98 10.81 8.13
N THR A 36 2.39 10.63 9.30
CA THR A 36 2.16 9.31 9.90
C THR A 36 0.65 9.05 10.01
N TRP A 37 0.24 7.86 9.60
CA TRP A 37 -1.13 7.40 9.55
C TRP A 37 -1.25 6.12 10.36
N ARG A 38 -2.27 6.01 11.22
CA ARG A 38 -2.48 4.83 12.05
C ARG A 38 -3.94 4.38 12.09
N GLY A 39 -4.15 3.08 12.10
CA GLY A 39 -5.47 2.49 12.32
C GLY A 39 -5.56 1.09 11.77
N ASP A 40 -6.80 0.62 11.67
CA ASP A 40 -7.08 -0.77 11.34
C ASP A 40 -6.94 -1.06 9.85
N MET A 41 -6.33 -2.20 9.57
CA MET A 41 -6.23 -2.82 8.27
C MET A 41 -6.86 -4.21 8.30
N THR A 42 -7.63 -4.54 7.27
CA THR A 42 -8.21 -5.89 7.13
C THR A 42 -7.23 -6.80 6.39
N ILE A 43 -6.09 -7.10 7.02
CA ILE A 43 -5.03 -7.95 6.45
C ILE A 43 -5.06 -9.31 7.15
N GLU A 44 -4.95 -10.40 6.37
CA GLU A 44 -4.56 -11.72 6.91
C GLU A 44 -3.03 -11.85 6.92
N ASP A 45 -2.43 -12.08 8.08
CA ASP A 45 -0.97 -12.21 8.26
C ASP A 45 -0.51 -13.67 8.44
N TRP A 46 0.80 -13.89 8.63
CA TRP A 46 1.40 -15.23 8.82
C TRP A 46 0.94 -15.93 10.11
N ALA A 47 0.43 -15.19 11.09
CA ALA A 47 -0.14 -15.69 12.33
C ALA A 47 -1.68 -15.89 12.25
N GLY A 48 -2.31 -15.56 11.11
CA GLY A 48 -3.75 -15.72 10.87
C GLY A 48 -4.61 -14.60 11.47
N PHE A 49 -4.01 -13.46 11.83
CA PHE A 49 -4.76 -12.27 12.25
C PHE A 49 -5.49 -11.69 11.05
N THR A 50 -6.80 -11.43 11.14
CA THR A 50 -7.62 -10.82 10.07
C THR A 50 -7.68 -9.30 10.16
N TYR A 51 -7.30 -8.75 11.32
CA TYR A 51 -7.23 -7.32 11.58
C TYR A 51 -5.89 -7.01 12.21
N VAL A 52 -5.20 -6.05 11.62
CA VAL A 52 -3.88 -5.58 12.08
C VAL A 52 -4.00 -4.08 12.27
N ASP A 53 -3.61 -3.57 13.45
CA ASP A 53 -3.39 -2.14 13.63
C ASP A 53 -2.06 -1.81 12.97
N SER A 54 -2.07 -0.92 11.99
CA SER A 54 -0.86 -0.56 11.25
C SER A 54 -0.58 0.92 11.37
N GLU A 55 0.70 1.26 11.46
CA GLU A 55 1.19 2.63 11.42
C GLU A 55 2.11 2.80 10.20
N ILE A 56 1.75 3.73 9.33
CA ILE A 56 2.45 4.00 8.07
C ILE A 56 2.93 5.44 8.09
N THR A 57 4.23 5.62 7.86
CA THR A 57 4.90 6.90 7.76
C THR A 57 5.33 7.10 6.31
N PHE A 58 4.85 8.17 5.69
CA PHE A 58 5.32 8.62 4.38
C PHE A 58 6.21 9.86 4.57
N LEU A 59 7.47 9.73 4.17
CA LEU A 59 8.47 10.78 4.14
C LEU A 59 8.72 11.19 2.70
N LYS A 60 8.22 12.36 2.30
CA LYS A 60 8.42 12.88 0.96
C LYS A 60 9.88 13.26 0.76
N ASP A 61 10.46 12.90 -0.39
CA ASP A 61 11.79 13.38 -0.74
C ASP A 61 11.70 14.92 -0.97
N PRO A 62 12.54 15.73 -0.31
CA PRO A 62 12.52 17.19 -0.47
C PRO A 62 12.91 17.67 -1.88
N TYR A 63 13.52 16.80 -2.70
CA TYR A 63 13.98 17.11 -4.05
C TYR A 63 13.06 16.57 -5.15
N THR A 64 11.96 15.90 -4.78
CA THR A 64 11.02 15.31 -5.73
C THR A 64 9.60 15.77 -5.41
N TYR A 65 8.73 15.60 -6.41
CA TYR A 65 7.36 16.08 -6.33
C TYR A 65 6.37 15.00 -5.88
N SER A 66 6.68 13.72 -6.11
CA SER A 66 5.68 12.65 -5.97
C SER A 66 6.26 11.33 -5.49
N GLU A 67 7.41 11.33 -4.78
CA GLU A 67 8.04 10.11 -4.28
C GLU A 67 8.77 10.34 -2.95
N GLY A 68 9.11 9.25 -2.28
CA GLY A 68 9.80 9.30 -1.01
C GLY A 68 10.06 7.94 -0.40
N THR A 69 10.44 7.95 0.86
CA THR A 69 10.67 6.77 1.68
C THR A 69 9.71 6.75 2.85
N GLY A 70 9.79 5.73 3.70
CA GLY A 70 8.88 5.63 4.81
C GLY A 70 9.09 4.41 5.68
N LEU A 71 8.17 4.27 6.62
CA LEU A 71 8.10 3.13 7.53
C LEU A 71 6.68 2.58 7.49
N TRP A 72 6.58 1.26 7.54
CA TRP A 72 5.32 0.57 7.75
C TRP A 72 5.48 -0.38 8.92
N VAL A 73 4.65 -0.24 9.94
CA VAL A 73 4.70 -1.08 11.13
C VAL A 73 3.35 -1.71 11.39
N ASP A 74 3.34 -3.03 11.43
CA ASP A 74 2.16 -3.83 11.79
C ASP A 74 2.24 -4.21 13.28
N PHE A 75 1.19 -3.93 14.04
CA PHE A 75 1.06 -4.28 15.46
C PHE A 75 0.11 -5.47 15.62
N TYR A 76 0.53 -6.44 16.43
CA TYR A 76 -0.18 -7.69 16.69
C TYR A 76 -0.66 -7.77 18.14
N ASP A 77 -1.72 -8.54 18.39
CA ASP A 77 -2.41 -8.62 19.68
C ASP A 77 -1.52 -9.08 20.85
N ASP A 78 -0.42 -9.80 20.58
CA ASP A 78 0.53 -10.29 21.57
C ASP A 78 1.59 -9.22 21.98
N GLY A 79 1.44 -7.98 21.50
CA GLY A 79 2.36 -6.88 21.74
C GLY A 79 3.61 -6.93 20.86
N TYR A 80 3.68 -7.86 19.91
CA TYR A 80 4.68 -7.88 18.86
C TYR A 80 4.36 -6.83 17.79
N TYR A 81 5.39 -6.36 17.10
CA TYR A 81 5.24 -5.52 15.91
C TYR A 81 6.34 -5.83 14.89
N ASN A 82 6.05 -5.55 13.63
CA ASN A 82 6.97 -5.78 12.52
C ASN A 82 7.21 -4.50 11.71
N PRO A 83 8.34 -3.80 11.91
CA PRO A 83 8.67 -2.61 11.14
C PRO A 83 9.33 -2.97 9.81
N THR A 84 8.91 -2.33 8.72
CA THR A 84 9.46 -2.51 7.37
C THR A 84 9.74 -1.15 6.76
N HIS A 85 10.85 -1.01 6.02
CA HIS A 85 11.08 0.19 5.22
C HIS A 85 10.23 0.14 3.96
N ILE A 86 9.73 1.32 3.56
CA ILE A 86 9.03 1.47 2.30
C ILE A 86 9.67 2.54 1.43
N GLU A 87 9.65 2.30 0.13
CA GLU A 87 9.78 3.33 -0.89
C GLU A 87 8.40 3.53 -1.51
N TRP A 88 8.05 4.77 -1.85
CA TRP A 88 6.74 5.05 -2.41
C TRP A 88 6.78 6.13 -3.46
N TYR A 89 5.83 6.08 -4.39
CA TYR A 89 5.61 7.15 -5.36
C TYR A 89 4.14 7.23 -5.77
N VAL A 90 3.70 8.42 -6.15
CA VAL A 90 2.39 8.68 -6.73
C VAL A 90 2.55 8.79 -8.24
N ARG A 91 1.71 8.08 -8.97
CA ARG A 91 1.65 8.18 -10.43
C ARG A 91 0.23 7.95 -10.93
N TYR A 92 -0.28 8.92 -11.68
CA TYR A 92 -1.65 8.89 -12.22
C TYR A 92 -2.70 8.67 -11.12
N GLY A 93 -2.53 9.32 -9.96
CA GLY A 93 -3.43 9.21 -8.81
C GLY A 93 -3.38 7.86 -8.08
N THR A 94 -2.47 6.95 -8.43
CA THR A 94 -2.22 5.71 -7.67
C THR A 94 -0.96 5.89 -6.83
N ILE A 95 -1.03 5.47 -5.56
CA ILE A 95 0.14 5.41 -4.68
C ILE A 95 0.73 4.01 -4.80
N TYR A 96 1.99 3.92 -5.20
CA TYR A 96 2.74 2.68 -5.28
C TYR A 96 3.66 2.60 -4.07
N VAL A 97 3.71 1.43 -3.43
CA VAL A 97 4.54 1.20 -2.24
C VAL A 97 5.36 -0.05 -2.48
N HIS A 98 6.68 0.08 -2.37
CA HIS A 98 7.65 -1.00 -2.40
C HIS A 98 8.13 -1.27 -0.98
N PHE A 99 7.96 -2.50 -0.48
CA PHE A 99 8.51 -2.95 0.79
C PHE A 99 9.93 -3.45 0.59
N VAL A 100 10.90 -2.75 1.18
CA VAL A 100 12.32 -2.93 0.90
C VAL A 100 12.81 -4.31 1.35
N GLU A 101 12.50 -4.71 2.58
CA GLU A 101 12.97 -5.98 3.12
C GLU A 101 12.23 -7.20 2.56
N ASP A 102 10.99 -7.02 2.10
CA ASP A 102 10.18 -8.08 1.50
C ASP A 102 10.32 -8.16 -0.02
N ASN A 103 10.92 -7.13 -0.62
CA ASN A 103 11.07 -6.96 -2.06
C ASN A 103 9.75 -7.20 -2.82
N CYS A 104 8.70 -6.51 -2.38
CA CYS A 104 7.36 -6.63 -2.95
C CYS A 104 6.69 -5.28 -3.13
N ASP A 105 5.75 -5.22 -4.07
CA ASP A 105 5.06 -4.01 -4.45
C ASP A 105 3.56 -4.15 -4.19
N VAL A 106 2.95 -3.11 -3.66
CA VAL A 106 1.51 -2.95 -3.53
C VAL A 106 1.07 -1.60 -4.09
N GLU A 107 -0.21 -1.51 -4.41
CA GLU A 107 -0.83 -0.31 -4.96
C GLU A 107 -1.97 0.14 -4.04
N ILE A 108 -2.04 1.42 -3.72
CA ILE A 108 -3.16 2.02 -3.00
C ILE A 108 -4.07 2.70 -4.01
N ARG A 109 -5.32 2.25 -4.05
CA ARG A 109 -6.33 2.69 -5.03
C ARG A 109 -7.65 2.97 -4.32
N ASN A 110 -8.56 3.63 -5.05
CA ASN A 110 -9.93 3.91 -4.60
C ASN A 110 -9.98 4.54 -3.19
N TYR A 111 -9.01 5.40 -2.87
CA TYR A 111 -8.85 5.95 -1.54
C TYR A 111 -9.49 7.34 -1.41
N THR A 112 -9.80 7.69 -0.17
CA THR A 112 -10.05 9.06 0.30
C THR A 112 -8.88 9.48 1.16
N LEU A 113 -8.26 10.60 0.83
CA LEU A 113 -7.16 11.21 1.56
C LEU A 113 -7.54 12.64 1.92
N THR A 114 -7.61 12.93 3.22
CA THR A 114 -7.87 14.26 3.79
C THR A 114 -6.84 14.52 4.88
N GLY A 115 -6.73 15.75 5.38
CA GLY A 115 -5.77 16.09 6.44
C GLY A 115 -5.91 15.29 7.76
N ASP A 116 -6.99 14.53 7.96
CA ASP A 116 -7.24 13.72 9.17
C ASP A 116 -7.62 12.26 8.88
N ARG A 117 -7.80 11.87 7.62
CA ARG A 117 -8.29 10.54 7.25
C ARG A 117 -7.65 10.02 5.98
N PHE A 118 -7.23 8.77 6.03
CA PHE A 118 -6.76 8.04 4.87
C PHE A 118 -7.39 6.65 4.87
N CYS A 119 -8.32 6.40 3.96
CA CYS A 119 -9.01 5.11 3.84
C CYS A 119 -9.19 4.71 2.39
N GLY A 120 -9.13 3.42 2.08
CA GLY A 120 -9.20 2.92 0.71
C GLY A 120 -8.84 1.46 0.63
N GLU A 121 -8.26 1.06 -0.50
CA GLU A 121 -7.88 -0.33 -0.77
C GLU A 121 -6.37 -0.44 -1.04
N PHE A 122 -5.72 -1.41 -0.39
CA PHE A 122 -4.38 -1.90 -0.77
C PHE A 122 -4.53 -3.10 -1.70
N TYR A 123 -3.82 -3.10 -2.82
CA TYR A 123 -3.88 -4.10 -3.86
C TYR A 123 -2.50 -4.76 -4.07
N ASP A 124 -2.43 -6.08 -3.95
CA ASP A 124 -1.18 -6.86 -4.06
C ASP A 124 -0.92 -7.43 -5.48
N GLY A 125 -1.81 -7.14 -6.42
CA GLY A 125 -1.81 -7.73 -7.77
C GLY A 125 -2.97 -8.69 -8.03
N TYR A 126 -3.53 -9.31 -6.99
CA TYR A 126 -4.60 -10.30 -7.07
C TYR A 126 -5.79 -9.97 -6.18
N ASN A 127 -5.50 -9.34 -5.05
CA ASN A 127 -6.40 -9.15 -3.92
C ASN A 127 -6.43 -7.69 -3.51
N ALA A 128 -7.57 -7.25 -2.97
CA ALA A 128 -7.74 -5.93 -2.39
C ALA A 128 -8.15 -6.04 -0.91
N VAL A 129 -7.51 -5.26 -0.04
CA VAL A 129 -7.87 -5.15 1.38
C VAL A 129 -8.19 -3.73 1.76
N ASN A 130 -9.25 -3.56 2.56
CA ASN A 130 -9.65 -2.25 3.04
C ASN A 130 -8.78 -1.79 4.22
N PHE A 131 -8.53 -0.50 4.26
CA PHE A 131 -7.88 0.16 5.39
C PHE A 131 -8.63 1.43 5.80
N ASN A 132 -8.48 1.80 7.07
CA ASN A 132 -9.01 3.05 7.59
C ASN A 132 -8.06 3.63 8.64
N LEU A 133 -7.27 4.60 8.22
CA LEU A 133 -6.22 5.23 9.01
C LEU A 133 -6.59 6.68 9.35
N ARG A 134 -6.08 7.12 10.49
CA ARG A 134 -6.16 8.50 10.97
C ARG A 134 -4.78 9.11 11.02
N TYR A 135 -4.72 10.42 10.76
CA TYR A 135 -3.48 11.15 10.93
C TYR A 135 -3.01 11.04 12.40
N ALA A 136 -1.75 10.71 12.59
CA ALA A 136 -1.15 10.42 13.88
C ALA A 136 0.13 11.24 14.10
N SER A 137 0.64 11.22 15.32
CA SER A 137 1.93 11.85 15.64
C SER A 137 3.05 11.22 14.81
N ARG A 138 3.92 12.07 14.26
CA ARG A 138 5.11 11.67 13.50
C ARG A 138 5.95 10.64 14.27
N ARG A 139 6.41 9.60 13.56
CA ARG A 139 7.17 8.47 14.10
C ARG A 139 8.48 8.23 13.39
N TYR A 140 9.54 8.01 14.15
CA TYR A 140 10.89 7.89 13.64
C TYR A 140 11.35 6.44 13.65
N GLU A 141 12.33 6.13 12.79
CA GLU A 141 12.95 4.81 12.74
C GLU A 141 13.49 4.37 14.12
N SER A 142 14.02 5.33 14.89
CA SER A 142 14.54 5.14 16.25
C SER A 142 13.46 4.77 17.29
N ASP A 143 12.18 4.93 16.98
CA ASP A 143 11.08 4.56 17.87
C ASP A 143 10.84 3.04 17.85
N TYR A 144 11.47 2.32 16.90
CA TYR A 144 11.25 0.91 16.65
C TYR A 144 12.50 0.05 16.92
N ASN A 145 12.26 -1.17 17.39
CA ASN A 145 13.27 -2.20 17.57
C ASN A 145 13.33 -3.11 16.35
N TRP A 146 14.32 -2.85 15.50
CA TRP A 146 14.57 -3.57 14.26
C TRP A 146 15.15 -4.98 14.45
N ARG A 147 15.54 -5.37 15.67
CA ARG A 147 16.10 -6.70 15.96
C ARG A 147 15.04 -7.81 15.94
N SER A 148 13.77 -7.43 15.89
CA SER A 148 12.62 -8.34 15.90
C SER A 148 11.98 -8.50 14.53
N TYR A 149 12.56 -7.95 13.45
CA TYR A 149 11.99 -8.03 12.10
C TYR A 149 11.80 -9.47 11.60
N ARG A 150 10.64 -9.75 11.01
CA ARG A 150 10.33 -10.98 10.26
C ARG A 150 9.87 -10.59 8.86
N THR A 151 10.47 -11.20 7.84
CA THR A 151 10.02 -11.02 6.45
C THR A 151 8.59 -11.50 6.28
N ARG A 152 7.76 -10.75 5.55
CA ARG A 152 6.38 -11.14 5.18
C ARG A 152 6.32 -12.27 4.15
N SER A 153 7.47 -12.82 3.73
CA SER A 153 7.55 -14.07 2.97
C SER A 153 7.32 -15.29 3.87
N ALA A 154 6.26 -16.05 3.58
CA ALA A 154 6.00 -17.34 4.21
C ALA A 154 6.47 -18.52 3.34
N ASP A 155 6.95 -19.55 4.04
CA ASP A 155 7.29 -20.92 3.64
C ASP A 155 8.62 -21.18 2.92
N SER A 156 9.63 -21.48 3.73
CA SER A 156 10.72 -22.39 3.34
C SER A 156 10.22 -23.84 3.41
N ASP A 157 9.43 -24.27 2.43
CA ASP A 157 9.39 -25.68 2.09
C ASP A 157 9.47 -25.84 0.57
N THR A 158 10.62 -26.36 0.17
CA THR A 158 10.97 -26.98 -1.11
C THR A 158 9.81 -27.18 -2.10
N ASP A 159 9.81 -26.44 -3.20
CA ASP A 159 10.29 -26.88 -4.51
C ASP A 159 9.83 -25.87 -5.58
N SER A 160 10.65 -25.69 -6.60
CA SER A 160 10.35 -25.01 -7.87
C SER A 160 10.45 -23.48 -7.93
N LEU A 161 11.21 -23.05 -8.94
CA LEU A 161 11.41 -21.70 -9.47
C LEU A 161 10.08 -20.94 -9.68
N THR A 162 9.64 -20.24 -8.65
CA THR A 162 8.70 -19.12 -8.74
C THR A 162 9.11 -18.16 -7.64
N ILE A 163 9.48 -16.93 -8.00
CA ILE A 163 9.70 -15.87 -7.02
C ILE A 163 8.36 -15.68 -6.32
N SER A 164 8.21 -16.30 -5.14
CA SER A 164 7.03 -16.21 -4.30
C SER A 164 6.92 -14.77 -3.84
N ARG A 165 6.13 -13.98 -4.58
CA ARG A 165 5.68 -12.66 -4.13
C ARG A 165 4.87 -12.91 -2.85
N PRO A 166 5.01 -12.11 -1.80
CA PRO A 166 4.32 -12.34 -0.54
C PRO A 166 2.82 -12.50 -0.82
N THR A 167 2.33 -13.72 -0.67
CA THR A 167 0.92 -14.03 -0.75
C THR A 167 0.33 -13.70 0.61
N HIS A 168 -0.28 -12.53 0.75
CA HIS A 168 -1.32 -12.36 1.75
C HIS A 168 -2.46 -13.28 1.36
N ARG A 169 -2.59 -14.44 2.02
CA ARG A 169 -3.68 -15.38 1.76
C ARG A 169 -4.97 -14.70 2.19
N ILE A 170 -5.70 -14.09 1.25
CA ILE A 170 -7.10 -13.76 1.47
C ILE A 170 -7.88 -15.07 1.40
N LYS A 171 -8.45 -15.49 2.52
CA LYS A 171 -9.39 -16.59 2.57
C LYS A 171 -10.58 -16.28 1.66
N THR A 172 -10.75 -17.07 0.59
CA THR A 172 -12.01 -17.08 -0.15
C THR A 172 -13.07 -17.67 0.77
N ALA A 173 -14.22 -17.00 0.89
CA ALA A 173 -15.35 -17.52 1.63
C ALA A 173 -15.79 -18.86 0.99
N GLU A 174 -15.77 -19.93 1.80
CA GLU A 174 -16.50 -21.17 1.50
C GLU A 174 -18.01 -20.96 1.66
#